data_AF-A0A7X5SD28-F1
#
_entry.id   AF-A0A7X5SD28-F1
#
_cell.length_a   1.000
_cell.length_b   1.000
_cell.length_c   1.000
_cell.angle_alpha   90.00
_cell.angle_beta   90.00
_cell.angle_gamma   90.00
#
_symmetry.space_group_name_H-M   'P 1'
#
loop_
_entity.id
_entity.type
_entity.pdbx_description
1 polymer ?
#
loop_
_entity_poly.entity_id
_entity_poly.type
_entity_poly.pdbx_seq_one_letter_code
_entity_poly.pdbx_strand_id
1 'polypeptide(L)' 'EPIAGLFMQNWADDGSGDCRAEDDRRDAVAVCGVLGIPFHFRDFSGEYWSGVFEHFLAEYAVGRTPNPDVLCNREVKFKH' A
#
# COMPACT_ATOMS: atom_id res chain seq x y z
N GLU A 1 -19.74 11.57 -2.12
CA GLU A 1 -19.70 11.60 -3.60
C GLU A 1 -19.82 10.17 -4.14
N PRO A 2 -20.28 9.95 -5.38
CA PRO A 2 -20.46 8.60 -5.90
C PRO A 2 -19.13 7.90 -6.24
N ILE A 3 -18.08 8.65 -6.58
CA ILE A 3 -16.74 8.11 -6.93
C ILE A 3 -15.66 9.07 -6.43
N ALA A 4 -14.59 8.52 -5.85
CA ALA A 4 -13.37 9.24 -5.45
C ALA A 4 -12.15 8.30 -5.57
N GLY A 5 -10.97 8.87 -5.79
CA GLY A 5 -9.70 8.16 -5.75
C GLY A 5 -9.11 8.11 -4.34
N LEU A 6 -8.43 7.01 -4.01
CA LEU A 6 -7.65 6.86 -2.78
C LEU A 6 -6.27 6.28 -3.15
N PHE A 7 -5.21 6.97 -2.73
CA PHE A 7 -3.86 6.43 -2.75
C PHE A 7 -3.46 5.95 -1.36
N MET A 8 -2.98 4.70 -1.29
CA MET A 8 -2.56 4.07 -0.04
C MET A 8 -1.03 4.02 0.03
N GLN A 9 -0.44 4.64 1.05
CA GLN A 9 0.96 4.42 1.39
C GLN A 9 1.06 3.25 2.35
N ASN A 10 1.43 2.07 1.84
CA ASN A 10 1.51 0.84 2.64
C ASN A 10 2.94 0.51 3.10
N TRP A 11 3.92 1.28 2.65
CA TRP A 11 5.32 1.08 2.99
C TRP A 11 5.96 2.41 3.34
N ALA A 12 6.54 2.48 4.53
CA ALA A 12 7.40 3.58 4.93
C ALA A 12 8.81 3.27 4.45
N ASP A 13 9.25 3.97 3.41
CA ASP A 13 10.62 3.87 2.93
C ASP A 13 11.58 4.41 4.00
N ASP A 14 12.68 3.68 4.24
CA ASP A 14 13.75 4.06 5.15
C ASP A 14 14.87 4.82 4.44
N GLY A 15 14.69 5.11 3.15
CA GLY A 15 15.63 5.85 2.30
C GLY A 15 16.80 5.00 1.82
N SER A 16 16.75 3.67 2.02
CA SER A 16 17.80 2.75 1.56
C SER A 16 17.67 2.36 0.08
N GLY A 17 16.60 2.78 -0.60
CA GLY A 17 16.36 2.47 -2.02
C GLY A 17 15.71 3.60 -2.83
N ASP A 18 15.56 3.36 -4.13
CA ASP A 18 14.82 4.26 -5.03
C ASP A 18 13.31 4.03 -4.89
N CYS A 19 12.69 4.67 -3.90
CA CYS A 19 11.24 4.64 -3.73
C CYS A 19 10.53 5.56 -4.71
N ARG A 20 9.59 5.00 -5.48
CA ARG A 20 8.78 5.72 -6.47
C ARG A 20 7.40 6.14 -5.96
N ALA A 21 7.10 5.92 -4.68
CA ALA A 21 5.77 6.17 -4.13
C ALA A 21 5.31 7.63 -4.33
N GLU A 22 6.23 8.59 -4.28
CA GLU A 22 5.91 10.00 -4.55
C GLU A 22 5.55 10.26 -6.02
N ASP A 23 6.24 9.60 -6.96
CA ASP A 23 5.93 9.71 -8.39
C ASP A 23 4.59 9.03 -8.71
N ASP A 24 4.35 7.83 -8.17
CA ASP A 24 3.07 7.11 -8.32
C ASP A 24 1.90 7.94 -7.74
N ARG A 25 2.13 8.63 -6.62
CA ARG A 25 1.14 9.53 -6.01
C ARG A 25 0.84 10.72 -6.91
N ARG A 26 1.85 11.32 -7.56
CA ARG A 26 1.67 12.41 -8.53
C ARG A 26 0.87 11.96 -9.73
N ASP A 27 1.16 10.77 -10.26
CA ASP A 27 0.40 10.18 -11.36
C ASP A 27 -1.07 9.95 -10.98
N ALA A 28 -1.32 9.43 -9.77
CA ALA A 28 -2.68 9.21 -9.28
C ALA A 28 -3.47 10.53 -9.12
N VAL A 29 -2.82 11.59 -8.62
CA VAL A 29 -3.40 12.94 -8.54
C VAL A 29 -3.72 13.47 -9.94
N ALA A 30 -2.78 13.32 -10.89
CA ALA A 30 -2.96 13.79 -12.26
C ALA A 30 -4.15 13.10 -12.95
N VAL A 31 -4.27 11.78 -12.80
CA VAL A 31 -5.42 11.00 -13.33
C VAL A 31 -6.73 11.45 -12.71
N CYS A 32 -6.79 11.65 -11.39
CA CYS A 32 -8.00 12.15 -10.74
C CYS A 32 -8.38 13.56 -11.23
N GLY A 33 -7.38 14.41 -11.49
CA GLY A 33 -7.57 15.73 -12.09
C GLY A 33 -8.16 15.67 -13.50
N VAL A 34 -7.68 14.76 -14.36
CA VAL A 34 -8.24 14.53 -15.70
C VAL A 34 -9.70 14.05 -15.63
N LEU A 35 -10.01 13.18 -14.67
CA LEU A 35 -11.35 12.62 -14.51
C LEU A 35 -12.32 13.53 -13.73
N GLY A 36 -11.82 14.59 -13.09
CA GLY A 36 -12.62 15.49 -12.26
C GLY A 36 -13.16 14.83 -11.00
N ILE A 37 -12.44 13.85 -10.42
CA ILE A 37 -12.86 13.15 -9.19
C ILE A 37 -12.03 13.60 -7.97
N PRO A 38 -12.62 13.60 -6.76
CA PRO A 38 -11.88 13.84 -5.52
C PRO A 38 -10.73 12.83 -5.34
N PHE A 39 -9.65 13.28 -4.70
CA PHE A 39 -8.49 12.44 -4.39
C PHE A 39 -8.20 12.47 -2.89
N HIS A 40 -8.01 11.29 -2.33
CA HIS A 40 -7.65 11.08 -0.94
C HIS A 40 -6.32 10.35 -0.82
N PHE A 41 -5.68 10.54 0.33
CA PHE A 41 -4.44 9.88 0.69
C PHE A 41 -4.59 9.27 2.09
N ARG A 42 -4.07 8.06 2.28
CA ARG A 42 -4.00 7.43 3.59
C ARG A 42 -2.74 6.60 3.73
N ASP A 43 -2.12 6.72 4.90
CA ASP A 43 -1.01 5.88 5.33
C ASP A 43 -1.56 4.64 6.04
N PHE A 44 -1.13 3.47 5.58
CA PHE A 44 -1.42 2.14 6.13
C PHE A 44 -0.12 1.35 6.37
N SER A 45 1.03 2.02 6.45
CA SER A 45 2.32 1.38 6.61
C SER A 45 2.43 0.56 7.90
N GLY A 46 1.79 1.02 8.98
CA GLY A 46 1.73 0.27 10.25
C GLY A 46 0.88 -1.00 10.14
N GLU A 47 -0.30 -0.90 9.50
CA GLU A 47 -1.19 -2.04 9.27
C GLU A 47 -0.54 -3.07 8.32
N TYR A 48 0.15 -2.61 7.28
CA TYR A 48 0.90 -3.49 6.40
C TYR A 48 2.06 -4.19 7.12
N TRP A 49 2.83 -3.46 7.92
CA TRP A 49 3.94 -4.06 8.66
C TRP A 49 3.47 -5.18 9.59
N SER A 50 2.51 -4.88 10.46
CA SER A 50 1.97 -5.82 11.45
C SER A 50 1.11 -6.95 10.84
N GLY A 51 0.29 -6.64 9.84
CA GLY A 51 -0.65 -7.60 9.25
C GLY A 51 -0.08 -8.45 8.12
N VAL A 52 1.00 -8.01 7.47
CA VAL A 52 1.56 -8.65 6.28
C VAL A 52 3.03 -8.98 6.44
N PHE A 53 3.86 -7.97 6.76
CA PHE A 53 5.30 -8.11 6.65
C PHE A 53 5.92 -8.93 7.78
N GLU A 54 5.45 -8.78 9.02
CA GLU A 54 5.90 -9.62 10.14
C GLU A 54 5.64 -11.12 9.87
N HIS A 55 4.46 -11.45 9.33
CA HIS A 55 4.15 -12.83 8.93
C HIS A 55 5.06 -13.32 7.80
N PHE A 56 5.29 -12.48 6.79
CA PHE A 56 6.18 -12.79 5.69
C PHE A 56 7.59 -13.17 6.20
N LEU A 57 8.17 -12.37 7.10
CA LEU A 57 9.47 -12.67 7.69
C LEU A 57 9.46 -13.96 8.51
N ALA A 58 8.42 -14.18 9.32
CA ALA A 58 8.29 -15.39 10.15
C ALA A 58 8.22 -16.68 9.32
N GLU A 59 7.47 -16.69 8.21
CA GLU A 59 7.37 -17.86 7.33
C GLU A 59 8.70 -18.11 6.59
N TYR A 60 9.41 -17.06 6.16
CA TYR A 60 10.74 -17.22 5.59
C TYR A 60 11.74 -17.78 6.61
N ALA A 61 11.68 -17.35 7.88
CA ALA A 61 12.57 -17.83 8.93
C ALA A 61 12.42 -19.35 9.20
N VAL A 62 11.25 -19.94 8.89
CA VAL A 62 11.00 -21.38 8.99
C VAL A 62 11.12 -22.12 7.65
N GLY A 63 11.74 -21.48 6.65
CA GLY A 63 12.06 -22.09 5.36
C GLY A 63 10.87 -22.24 4.40
N ARG A 64 9.78 -21.51 4.62
CA ARG A 64 8.62 -21.48 3.73
C ARG A 64 8.71 -20.30 2.76
N THR A 65 7.87 -20.34 1.73
CA THR A 65 7.76 -19.27 0.73
C THR A 65 6.36 -18.65 0.83
N PRO A 66 6.15 -17.65 1.71
CA PRO A 66 4.86 -16.98 1.87
C PRO A 66 4.51 -16.11 0.66
N ASN A 67 3.21 -15.88 0.47
CA ASN A 67 2.70 -14.90 -0.50
C ASN A 67 2.15 -13.68 0.27
N PRO A 68 2.89 -12.55 0.31
CA PRO A 68 2.47 -11.37 1.04
C PRO A 68 1.28 -10.66 0.40
N ASP A 69 1.06 -10.79 -0.91
CA ASP A 69 -0.02 -10.10 -1.63
C ASP A 69 -1.41 -10.61 -1.23
N VAL A 70 -1.52 -11.91 -0.92
CA VAL A 70 -2.76 -12.51 -0.40
C VAL A 70 -3.15 -11.84 0.92
N LEU A 71 -2.17 -11.61 1.80
CA LEU A 71 -2.39 -10.92 3.07
C LEU A 71 -2.59 -9.42 2.89
N CYS A 72 -1.87 -8.77 1.98
CA CYS A 72 -2.09 -7.35 1.66
C CYS A 72 -3.53 -7.09 1.22
N ASN A 73 -4.10 -7.97 0.39
CA ASN A 73 -5.51 -7.89 0.03
C ASN A 73 -6.41 -8.05 1.27
N ARG A 74 -6.18 -9.10 2.07
CA ARG A 74 -7.03 -9.44 3.21
C ARG A 74 -6.96 -8.42 4.36
N GLU A 75 -5.77 -7.92 4.66
CA GLU A 75 -5.50 -7.12 5.86
C GLU A 75 -5.48 -5.62 5.59
N VAL A 76 -5.18 -5.18 4.36
CA VAL A 76 -5.05 -3.75 4.03
C VAL A 76 -6.14 -3.32 3.06
N LYS A 77 -6.23 -3.93 1.87
CA LYS A 77 -7.06 -3.40 0.78
C LYS A 77 -8.57 -3.53 1.00
N PHE A 78 -9.02 -4.56 1.74
CA PHE A 78 -10.45 -4.90 1.84
C PHE A 78 -11.00 -4.99 3.28
N LYS A 79 -10.22 -4.58 4.28
CA LYS A 79 -10.59 -4.74 5.70
C LYS A 79 -11.32 -3.54 6.32
N HIS A 80 -11.22 -2.36 5.70
CA HIS A 80 -11.61 -1.07 6.27
C HIS A 80 -12.72 -0.37 5.50
#